data_AF-F7ZB05-F1
#
_entry.id   AF-F7ZB05-F1
#
_cell.length_a   1.000
_cell.length_b   1.000
_cell.length_c   1.000
_cell.angle_alpha   90.00
_cell.angle_beta   90.00
_cell.angle_gamma   90.00
#
_symmetry.space_group_name_H-M   'P 1'
#
loop_
_entity.id
_entity.type
_entity.pdbx_description
1 polymer ?
#
loop_
_entity_poly.entity_id
_entity_poly.type
_entity_poly.pdbx_seq_one_letter_code
_entity_poly.pdbx_strand_id
1 'polypeptide(L)'
;MRRWVSLTVIALITLIFFYLSRFWYLNLWPRQGLLGIEELRPQGGLLARWLRGTDAAPYELLIWATAFFAVLSIAQKIYDRIPPREGE
;
A
#
# COMPACT_ATOMS: atom_id res chain seq x y z
N MET A 1 23.88 3.71 -10.13
CA MET A 1 22.66 3.00 -10.59
C MET A 1 21.82 2.40 -9.46
N ARG A 2 22.41 1.71 -8.47
CA ARG A 2 21.67 1.09 -7.35
C ARG A 2 20.73 2.06 -6.60
N ARG A 3 21.21 3.29 -6.33
CA ARG A 3 20.40 4.36 -5.69
C ARG A 3 19.16 4.74 -6.48
N TRP A 4 19.28 4.85 -7.80
CA TRP A 4 18.14 5.14 -8.70
C TRP A 4 17.15 3.99 -8.73
N VAL A 5 17.62 2.73 -8.77
CA VAL A 5 16.75 1.54 -8.70
C VAL A 5 15.99 1.49 -7.37
N SER A 6 16.66 1.75 -6.25
CA SER A 6 16.02 1.80 -4.92
C SER A 6 14.95 2.89 -4.85
N LEU A 7 15.26 4.09 -5.33
CA LEU A 7 14.31 5.20 -5.33
C LEU A 7 13.09 4.89 -6.21
N THR A 8 13.30 4.28 -7.37
CA THR A 8 12.20 3.86 -8.25
C THR A 8 11.33 2.79 -7.59
N VAL A 9 11.92 1.79 -6.93
CA VAL A 9 11.16 0.75 -6.22
C VAL A 9 10.36 1.34 -5.07
N ILE A 10 10.96 2.22 -4.26
CA ILE A 10 10.27 2.89 -3.15
C ILE A 10 9.14 3.78 -3.68
N ALA A 11 9.37 4.52 -4.76
CA ALA A 11 8.35 5.35 -5.40
C ALA A 11 7.18 4.50 -5.92
N LEU A 12 7.46 3.36 -6.55
CA LEU A 12 6.43 2.42 -7.02
C LEU A 12 5.61 1.84 -5.86
N ILE A 13 6.28 1.38 -4.81
CA ILE A 13 5.61 0.87 -3.60
C ILE A 13 4.72 1.97 -3.01
N THR A 14 5.27 3.18 -2.86
CA THR A 14 4.53 4.33 -2.32
C THR A 14 3.32 4.66 -3.18
N LEU A 15 3.45 4.65 -4.51
CA LEU A 15 2.34 4.91 -5.44
C LEU A 15 1.23 3.85 -5.32
N ILE A 16 1.61 2.57 -5.21
CA ILE A 16 0.68 1.45 -5.03
C ILE A 16 -0.09 1.61 -3.71
N PHE A 17 0.60 1.90 -2.61
CA PHE A 17 -0.03 2.11 -1.31
C PHE A 17 -0.87 3.38 -1.25
N PHE A 18 -0.44 4.44 -1.92
CA PHE A 18 -1.22 5.66 -2.08
C PHE A 18 -2.51 5.36 -2.86
N TYR A 19 -2.46 4.55 -3.92
CA TYR A 19 -3.66 4.10 -4.61
C TYR A 19 -4.54 3.18 -3.74
N LEU A 20 -3.96 2.27 -2.97
CA LEU A 20 -4.70 1.40 -2.04
C LEU A 20 -5.40 2.19 -0.93
N SER A 21 -4.87 3.35 -0.54
CA SER A 21 -5.52 4.25 0.41
C SER A 21 -6.89 4.76 -0.06
N ARG A 22 -7.20 4.65 -1.36
CA ARG A 22 -8.53 4.88 -1.94
C ARG A 22 -9.61 3.95 -1.37
N PHE A 23 -9.23 2.77 -0.88
CA PHE A 23 -10.13 1.77 -0.33
C PHE A 23 -10.18 1.77 1.19
N TRP A 24 -9.40 2.65 1.84
CA TRP A 24 -9.45 2.80 3.29
C TRP A 24 -10.79 3.37 3.75
N TYR A 25 -11.08 3.19 5.03
CA TYR A 25 -12.23 3.82 5.68
C TYR A 25 -12.13 5.36 5.64
N LEU A 26 -10.91 5.90 5.64
CA LEU A 26 -10.66 7.34 5.57
C LEU A 26 -11.06 7.89 4.20
N ASN A 27 -11.84 8.96 4.19
CA ASN A 27 -12.30 9.65 2.98
C ASN A 27 -11.19 10.58 2.43
N LEU A 28 -10.04 9.99 2.07
CA LEU A 28 -8.85 10.69 1.56
C LEU A 28 -8.95 11.01 0.07
N TRP A 29 -9.92 10.42 -0.63
CA TRP A 29 -10.10 10.55 -2.07
C TRP A 29 -11.50 11.07 -2.37
N PRO A 30 -11.66 11.97 -3.35
CA PRO A 30 -12.97 12.41 -3.78
C PRO A 30 -13.82 11.21 -4.23
N ARG A 31 -15.11 11.21 -3.88
CA ARG A 31 -16.08 10.13 -4.17
C ARG A 31 -16.31 9.87 -5.66
N GLN A 32 -15.74 10.71 -6.52
CA GLN A 32 -15.85 10.65 -7.96
C GLN A 32 -14.97 9.50 -8.46
N GLY A 33 -15.54 8.61 -9.28
CA GLY A 33 -14.82 7.52 -9.92
C GLY A 33 -13.61 7.99 -10.73
N LEU A 34 -12.64 7.11 -10.97
CA LEU A 34 -11.56 7.42 -11.92
C LEU A 34 -12.22 7.70 -13.29
N LEU A 35 -11.95 8.86 -13.90
CA LEU A 35 -12.53 9.26 -15.19
C LEU A 35 -14.07 9.37 -15.22
N GLY A 36 -14.74 9.57 -14.08
CA GLY A 36 -16.20 9.74 -14.01
C GLY A 36 -17.00 8.42 -14.02
N ILE A 37 -16.33 7.27 -13.93
CA ILE A 37 -16.96 5.94 -13.89
C ILE A 37 -17.40 5.62 -12.45
N GLU A 38 -18.69 5.73 -12.15
CA GLU A 38 -19.28 5.58 -10.81
C GLU A 38 -19.16 4.17 -10.20
N GLU A 39 -18.90 3.13 -10.99
CA GLU A 39 -18.90 1.73 -10.53
C GLU A 39 -17.76 1.38 -9.57
N LEU A 40 -16.64 2.10 -9.62
CA LEU A 40 -15.52 1.95 -8.68
C LEU A 40 -15.58 3.00 -7.58
N ARG A 41 -16.66 2.96 -6.78
CA ARG A 41 -16.83 3.84 -5.62
C ARG A 41 -15.60 3.74 -4.71
N PRO A 42 -14.85 4.84 -4.52
CA PRO A 42 -13.71 4.89 -3.60
C PRO A 42 -14.23 5.01 -2.18
N GLN A 43 -14.85 3.95 -1.66
CA GLN A 43 -15.32 3.85 -0.29
C GLN A 43 -15.94 2.48 -0.06
N GLY A 44 -15.54 1.82 1.03
CA GLY A 44 -16.27 0.63 1.47
C GLY A 44 -15.56 -0.31 2.41
N GLY A 45 -14.39 0.05 2.94
CA GLY A 45 -13.64 -0.81 3.86
C GLY A 45 -13.48 -2.20 3.26
N LEU A 46 -12.77 -2.31 2.14
CA LEU A 46 -12.72 -3.54 1.36
C LEU A 46 -12.20 -4.70 2.20
N LEU A 47 -11.25 -4.40 3.09
CA LEU A 47 -10.73 -5.33 4.06
C LEU A 47 -11.74 -5.56 5.19
N ALA A 48 -12.45 -4.54 5.67
CA ALA A 48 -13.51 -4.73 6.67
C ALA A 48 -14.72 -5.54 6.13
N ARG A 49 -15.05 -5.45 4.84
CA ARG A 49 -16.04 -6.30 4.16
C ARG A 49 -15.55 -7.73 4.04
N TRP A 50 -14.25 -7.90 3.79
CA TRP A 50 -13.64 -9.23 3.75
C TRP A 50 -13.54 -9.86 5.16
N LEU A 51 -13.25 -9.06 6.19
CA LEU A 51 -13.19 -9.46 7.60
C LEU A 51 -14.57 -9.49 8.28
N ARG A 52 -15.65 -9.27 7.54
CA ARG A 52 -16.99 -9.15 8.11
C ARG A 52 -17.36 -10.46 8.81
N GLY A 53 -17.75 -10.36 10.09
CA GLY A 53 -18.02 -11.54 10.94
C GLY A 53 -16.86 -11.94 11.84
N THR A 54 -15.73 -11.23 11.80
CA THR A 54 -14.62 -11.39 12.74
C THR A 54 -14.49 -10.17 13.65
N ASP A 55 -13.95 -10.38 14.86
CA ASP A 55 -13.58 -9.29 15.78
C ASP A 55 -12.47 -8.39 15.23
N ALA A 56 -11.83 -8.80 14.12
CA ALA A 56 -10.80 -8.04 13.42
C ALA A 56 -11.34 -6.93 12.50
N ALA A 57 -12.62 -6.98 12.13
CA ALA A 57 -13.26 -6.02 11.22
C ALA A 57 -13.07 -4.53 11.61
N PRO A 58 -13.23 -4.10 12.88
CA PRO A 58 -13.01 -2.70 13.26
C PRO A 58 -11.53 -2.27 13.19
N TYR A 59 -10.60 -3.21 13.15
CA TYR A 59 -9.16 -2.96 13.12
C TYR A 59 -8.58 -2.92 11.70
N GLU A 60 -9.42 -2.75 10.66
CA GLU A 60 -8.99 -2.68 9.26
C GLU A 60 -7.82 -1.72 9.03
N LEU A 61 -7.84 -0.54 9.66
CA LEU A 61 -6.80 0.47 9.49
C LEU A 61 -5.45 0.02 10.10
N LEU A 62 -5.49 -0.65 11.24
CA LEU A 62 -4.29 -1.24 11.85
C LEU A 62 -3.73 -2.37 11.00
N ILE A 63 -4.60 -3.19 10.40
CA ILE A 63 -4.18 -4.29 9.51
C ILE A 63 -3.52 -3.72 8.25
N TRP A 64 -4.11 -2.68 7.64
CA TRP A 64 -3.50 -1.98 6.52
C TRP A 64 -2.15 -1.36 6.87
N ALA A 65 -2.05 -0.66 8.00
CA ALA A 65 -0.79 -0.07 8.46
C ALA A 65 0.27 -1.15 8.70
N THR A 66 -0.09 -2.24 9.37
CA THR A 66 0.81 -3.36 9.64
C THR A 66 1.27 -4.02 8.34
N ALA A 67 0.37 -4.26 7.40
CA ALA A 67 0.69 -4.81 6.08
C ALA A 67 1.63 -3.88 5.30
N PHE A 68 1.40 -2.56 5.34
CA PHE A 68 2.26 -1.57 4.71
C PHE A 68 3.69 -1.62 5.26
N PHE A 69 3.84 -1.55 6.59
CA PHE A 69 5.15 -1.63 7.23
C PHE A 69 5.84 -2.97 7.01
N ALA A 70 5.08 -4.07 6.98
CA ALA A 70 5.63 -5.39 6.66
C ALA A 70 6.20 -5.44 5.23
N VAL A 71 5.47 -4.93 4.24
CA VAL A 71 5.94 -4.87 2.84
C VAL A 71 7.18 -3.99 2.71
N LEU A 72 7.20 -2.82 3.35
CA LEU A 72 8.39 -1.96 3.37
C LEU A 72 9.58 -2.64 4.04
N SER A 73 9.36 -3.33 5.15
CA SER A 73 10.41 -4.06 5.87
C SER A 73 10.98 -5.21 5.04
N ILE A 74 10.13 -5.95 4.33
CA ILE A 74 10.56 -7.00 3.40
C ILE A 74 11.34 -6.40 2.23
N ALA A 75 10.85 -5.29 1.65
CA ALA A 75 11.53 -4.60 0.56
C ALA A 75 12.93 -4.12 1.01
N GLN A 76 13.05 -3.57 2.21
CA GLN A 76 14.32 -3.19 2.80
C GLN A 76 15.23 -4.41 3.03
N LYS A 77 14.71 -5.49 3.59
CA LYS A 77 15.47 -6.73 3.81
C LYS A 77 15.98 -7.35 2.50
N ILE A 78 15.18 -7.28 1.42
CA ILE A 78 15.60 -7.70 0.09
C ILE A 78 16.71 -6.77 -0.42
N TYR A 79 16.55 -5.46 -0.25
CA TYR A 79 17.55 -4.48 -0.63
C TYR A 79 18.90 -4.71 0.08
N ASP A 80 18.88 -4.96 1.39
CA ASP A 80 20.08 -5.19 2.20
C ASP A 80 20.79 -6.50 1.84
N ARG A 81 20.06 -7.47 1.26
CA ARG A 81 20.63 -8.73 0.76
C ARG A 81 21.28 -8.61 -0.62
N ILE A 82 21.11 -7.49 -1.32
CA ILE A 82 21.78 -7.27 -2.61
C ILE A 82 23.22 -6.88 -2.30
N PRO A 83 24.22 -7.74 -2.61
CA PRO A 83 25.60 -7.41 -2.31
C PRO A 83 26.00 -6.11 -3.02
N PRO A 84 26.77 -5.22 -2.36
CA PRO A 84 27.36 -4.10 -3.03
C PRO A 84 28.19 -4.62 -4.21
N ARG A 85 28.10 -3.96 -5.38
CA ARG A 85 29.04 -4.25 -6.47
C ARG A 85 30.44 -3.96 -5.92
N GLU A 86 31.29 -4.98 -5.83
CA GLU A 86 32.72 -4.79 -5.63
C GLU A 86 33.23 -3.86 -6.75
N GLY A 87 33.84 -2.73 -6.35
CA GLY A 87 34.46 -1.79 -7.29
C GLY A 87 34.04 -0.32 -7.19
N GLU A 88 33.82 0.21 -5.98
CA GLU A 88 34.15 1.62 -5.68
C GLU A 88 35.32 1.65 -4.69
#